data_AF-A0A381WX48-F1
#
_entry.id   AF-A0A381WX48-F1
#
_cell.length_a   1.000
_cell.length_b   1.000
_cell.length_c   1.000
_cell.angle_alpha   90.00
_cell.angle_beta   90.00
_cell.angle_gamma   90.00
#
_symmetry.space_group_name_H-M   'P 1'
#
loop_
_entity.id
_entity.type
_entity.pdbx_description
1 polymer ?
#
loop_
_entity_poly.entity_id
_entity_poly.type
_entity_poly.pdbx_seq_one_letter_code
_entity_poly.pdbx_strand_id
1 'polypeptide(L)'
;VVITGDLTNEGLIEQYEKCKKMISQIKVEKIIAISGNHDYRNTGYLLFKKYFPFKTENELGDDTILVTLGSARPDRDEGEVGHHQNVWLERTLKKHEGKLKIVAMHHHLIGIPDTGSDRLTAIDAGDVLRTILDSNVSLVLCGHKH
;
A
#
# COMPACT_ATOMS: atom_id res chain seq x y z
N VAL A 1 -7.76 -4.48 -10.52
CA VAL A 1 -7.98 -4.86 -9.11
C VAL A 1 -6.81 -4.37 -8.28
N VAL A 2 -7.08 -3.73 -7.14
CA VAL A 2 -6.06 -3.26 -6.20
C VAL A 2 -6.23 -4.04 -4.88
N ILE A 3 -5.15 -4.57 -4.33
CA ILE A 3 -5.13 -5.31 -3.06
C ILE A 3 -4.18 -4.58 -2.11
N THR A 4 -4.72 -4.03 -1.03
CA THR A 4 -4.03 -3.09 -0.12
C THR A 4 -3.38 -3.77 1.08
N GLY A 5 -2.78 -4.95 0.90
CA GLY A 5 -2.01 -5.66 1.93
C GLY A 5 -2.70 -6.86 2.56
N ASP A 6 -1.99 -7.46 3.51
CA ASP A 6 -2.31 -8.69 4.23
C ASP A 6 -2.80 -9.82 3.31
N LEU A 7 -2.03 -10.07 2.25
CA LEU A 7 -2.23 -11.21 1.34
C LEU A 7 -1.95 -12.55 2.04
N THR A 8 -1.11 -12.52 3.06
CA THR A 8 -0.73 -13.64 3.90
C THR A 8 -0.90 -13.27 5.37
N ASN A 9 -1.01 -14.27 6.25
CA ASN A 9 -1.16 -14.03 7.69
C ASN A 9 0.18 -14.00 8.43
N GLU A 10 1.16 -14.77 7.96
CA GLU A 10 2.45 -14.98 8.64
C GLU A 10 3.66 -14.79 7.71
N GLY A 11 3.45 -14.27 6.50
CA GLY A 11 4.54 -14.07 5.55
C GLY A 11 5.24 -15.37 5.10
N LEU A 12 4.56 -16.53 5.19
CA LEU A 12 5.16 -17.84 4.89
C LEU A 12 5.04 -18.20 3.40
N ILE A 13 6.01 -18.94 2.87
CA ILE A 13 6.07 -19.33 1.45
C ILE A 13 4.81 -20.05 0.97
N GLU A 14 4.30 -20.99 1.76
CA GLU A 14 3.09 -21.75 1.43
C GLU A 14 1.85 -20.86 1.34
N GLN A 15 1.77 -19.82 2.18
CA GLN A 15 0.69 -18.83 2.15
C GLN A 15 0.78 -17.98 0.88
N TYR A 16 1.98 -17.53 0.51
CA TYR A 16 2.20 -16.80 -0.73
C TYR A 16 1.84 -17.64 -1.98
N GLU A 17 2.23 -18.91 -2.02
CA GLU A 17 1.91 -19.82 -3.12
C GLU A 17 0.40 -20.02 -3.27
N LYS A 18 -0.27 -20.28 -2.14
CA LYS A 18 -1.73 -20.42 -2.11
C LYS A 18 -2.43 -19.14 -2.54
N CYS A 19 -2.03 -18.00 -1.97
CA CYS A 19 -2.60 -16.69 -2.29
C CYS A 19 -2.42 -16.36 -3.78
N LYS A 20 -1.22 -16.57 -4.33
CA LYS A 20 -0.94 -16.34 -5.75
C LYS A 20 -1.83 -17.19 -6.66
N LYS A 21 -2.00 -18.47 -6.33
CA LYS A 21 -2.88 -19.40 -7.07
C LYS A 21 -4.35 -18.99 -7.04
N MET A 22 -4.82 -18.43 -5.93
CA MET A 22 -6.20 -17.94 -5.81
C MET A 22 -6.40 -16.64 -6.58
N ILE A 23 -5.51 -15.67 -6.39
CA ILE A 23 -5.58 -14.36 -7.07
C ILE A 23 -5.47 -14.52 -8.59
N SER A 24 -4.68 -15.46 -9.10
CA SER A 24 -4.57 -15.70 -10.55
C SER A 24 -5.86 -16.19 -11.22
N GLN A 25 -6.89 -16.56 -10.44
CA GLN A 25 -8.19 -16.96 -10.97
C GLN A 25 -9.09 -15.75 -11.26
N ILE A 26 -8.75 -14.56 -10.74
CA ILE A 26 -9.48 -13.32 -10.99
C ILE A 26 -9.16 -12.86 -12.42
N LYS A 27 -10.13 -12.95 -13.32
CA LYS A 27 -9.98 -12.58 -14.74
C LYS A 27 -10.06 -11.06 -14.91
N VAL A 28 -8.93 -10.38 -14.76
CA VAL A 28 -8.78 -8.94 -14.98
C VAL A 28 -7.45 -8.64 -15.67
N GLU A 29 -7.35 -7.52 -16.37
CA GLU A 29 -6.14 -7.13 -17.08
C GLU A 29 -4.96 -6.86 -16.13
N LYS A 30 -5.24 -6.24 -14.98
CA LYS A 30 -4.20 -5.78 -14.06
C LYS A 30 -4.58 -6.01 -12.59
N ILE A 31 -3.64 -6.61 -11.87
CA ILE A 31 -3.68 -6.79 -10.42
C ILE A 31 -2.51 -5.99 -9.84
N ILE A 32 -2.83 -5.07 -8.94
CA ILE A 32 -1.85 -4.24 -8.23
C ILE A 32 -1.93 -4.62 -6.76
N ALA A 33 -0.88 -5.26 -6.26
CA ALA A 33 -0.81 -5.72 -4.89
C ALA A 33 0.22 -4.88 -4.12
N ILE A 34 -0.13 -4.53 -2.89
CA ILE A 34 0.69 -3.83 -1.91
C ILE A 34 0.82 -4.76 -0.71
N SER A 35 1.92 -4.70 0.03
CA SER A 35 2.10 -5.50 1.23
C SER A 35 1.46 -4.86 2.46
N GLY A 36 0.93 -5.68 3.35
CA GLY A 36 0.60 -5.31 4.72
C GLY A 36 1.65 -5.77 5.73
N ASN A 37 1.41 -5.52 7.02
CA ASN A 37 2.34 -5.93 8.08
C ASN A 37 2.45 -7.46 8.16
N HIS A 38 1.35 -8.19 7.98
CA HIS A 38 1.37 -9.66 8.03
C HIS A 38 2.18 -10.28 6.88
N ASP A 39 2.20 -9.63 5.72
CA ASP A 39 3.02 -10.02 4.58
C ASP A 39 4.52 -9.93 4.84
N TYR A 40 4.93 -9.07 5.77
CA TYR A 40 6.33 -8.74 6.07
C TYR A 40 6.87 -9.46 7.31
N ARG A 41 6.08 -10.34 7.93
CA ARG A 41 6.56 -11.24 8.98
C ARG A 41 7.57 -12.23 8.43
N ASN A 42 8.52 -12.64 9.27
CA ASN A 42 9.59 -13.58 8.93
C ASN A 42 10.41 -13.08 7.71
N THR A 43 10.60 -13.94 6.70
CA THR A 43 11.23 -13.57 5.42
C THR A 43 10.21 -13.08 4.38
N GLY A 44 9.01 -12.75 4.82
CA GLY A 44 7.88 -12.38 3.98
C GLY A 44 8.15 -11.19 3.06
N TYR A 45 8.98 -10.22 3.47
CA TYR A 45 9.36 -9.08 2.61
C TYR A 45 10.09 -9.51 1.32
N LEU A 46 10.87 -10.61 1.36
CA LEU A 46 11.52 -11.19 0.17
C LEU A 46 10.49 -11.93 -0.69
N LEU A 47 9.59 -12.67 -0.04
CA LEU A 47 8.57 -13.48 -0.70
C LEU A 47 7.51 -12.60 -1.37
N PHE A 48 7.07 -11.52 -0.74
CA PHE A 48 6.15 -10.56 -1.33
C PHE A 48 6.67 -10.07 -2.68
N LYS A 49 7.93 -9.61 -2.74
CA LYS A 49 8.56 -9.15 -3.99
C LYS A 49 8.65 -10.25 -5.05
N LYS A 50 8.85 -11.51 -4.63
CA LYS A 50 8.92 -12.68 -5.52
C LYS A 50 7.55 -13.03 -6.12
N TYR A 51 6.50 -13.12 -5.30
CA TYR A 51 5.17 -13.60 -5.72
C TYR A 51 4.27 -12.49 -6.27
N PHE A 52 4.44 -11.27 -5.76
CA PHE A 52 3.69 -10.06 -6.10
C PHE A 52 4.64 -8.92 -6.49
N PRO A 53 5.33 -9.02 -7.64
CA PRO A 53 6.12 -7.91 -8.14
C PRO A 53 5.22 -6.70 -8.38
N PHE A 54 5.63 -5.54 -7.88
CA PHE A 54 4.83 -4.33 -7.88
C PHE A 54 5.55 -3.18 -8.60
N LYS A 55 4.76 -2.26 -9.14
CA LYS A 55 5.21 -0.95 -9.62
C LYS A 55 4.63 0.10 -8.71
N THR A 56 5.41 1.11 -8.37
CA THR A 56 4.96 2.19 -7.49
C THR A 56 4.12 3.22 -8.21
N GLU A 57 4.31 3.41 -9.52
CA GLU A 57 3.50 4.28 -10.38
C GLU A 57 2.69 3.42 -11.36
N ASN A 58 1.37 3.57 -11.36
CA ASN A 58 0.45 2.79 -12.20
C ASN A 58 -0.55 3.70 -12.90
N GLU A 59 -0.33 3.96 -14.18
CA GLU A 59 -1.32 4.63 -15.01
C GLU A 59 -2.55 3.72 -15.20
N LEU A 60 -3.73 4.31 -15.02
CA LEU A 60 -5.03 3.67 -15.15
C LEU A 60 -5.82 4.42 -16.23
N GLY A 61 -5.47 4.18 -17.49
CA GLY A 61 -5.89 5.03 -18.61
C GLY A 61 -5.10 6.33 -18.67
N ASP A 62 -5.60 7.30 -19.43
CA ASP A 62 -4.84 8.51 -19.77
C ASP A 62 -4.80 9.53 -18.61
N ASP A 63 -5.93 9.66 -17.89
CA ASP A 63 -6.14 10.77 -16.93
C ASP A 63 -6.04 10.36 -15.46
N THR A 64 -5.69 9.11 -15.14
CA THR A 64 -5.62 8.62 -13.75
C THR A 64 -4.29 7.96 -13.44
N ILE A 65 -3.70 8.32 -12.30
CA ILE A 65 -2.51 7.69 -11.74
C ILE A 65 -2.83 7.07 -10.37
N LEU A 66 -2.44 5.81 -10.20
CA LEU A 66 -2.40 5.14 -8.91
C LEU A 66 -0.93 5.00 -8.46
N VAL A 67 -0.61 5.68 -7.35
CA VAL A 67 0.70 5.57 -6.69
C VAL A 67 0.59 4.64 -5.48
N THR A 68 1.44 3.63 -5.39
CA THR A 68 1.44 2.70 -4.25
C THR A 68 2.59 2.99 -3.31
N LEU A 69 2.33 3.00 -2.01
CA LEU A 69 3.32 3.17 -0.95
C LEU A 69 3.47 1.89 -0.12
N GLY A 70 4.71 1.55 0.19
CA GLY A 70 5.03 0.51 1.18
C GLY A 70 5.05 1.12 2.57
N SER A 71 4.17 0.65 3.45
CA SER A 71 4.15 1.06 4.87
C SER A 71 4.56 -0.05 5.83
N ALA A 72 4.57 -1.32 5.38
CA ALA A 72 5.00 -2.43 6.20
C ALA A 72 6.51 -2.41 6.47
N ARG A 73 6.88 -2.75 7.70
CA ARG A 73 8.27 -2.96 8.12
C ARG A 73 8.44 -4.43 8.55
N PRO A 74 9.60 -5.06 8.28
CA PRO A 74 9.83 -6.44 8.67
C PRO A 74 9.56 -6.66 10.15
N ASP A 75 8.74 -7.66 10.47
CA ASP A 75 8.37 -8.07 11.83
C ASP A 75 7.80 -6.96 12.73
N ARG A 76 7.12 -5.97 12.15
CA ARG A 76 6.39 -4.92 12.89
C ARG A 76 4.95 -4.85 12.43
N ASP A 77 4.04 -4.66 13.38
CA ASP A 77 2.63 -4.43 13.10
C ASP A 77 2.34 -2.94 12.82
N GLU A 78 3.22 -2.03 13.24
CA GLU A 78 3.08 -0.60 12.92
C GLU A 78 3.51 -0.26 11.49
N GLY A 79 2.79 0.70 10.90
CA GLY A 79 3.12 1.24 9.58
C GLY A 79 4.12 2.39 9.64
N GLU A 80 5.01 2.47 8.66
CA GLU A 80 5.92 3.60 8.48
C GLU A 80 6.26 3.76 6.98
N VAL A 81 5.98 4.94 6.40
CA VAL A 81 6.32 5.23 5.00
C VAL A 81 7.82 5.58 4.90
N GLY A 82 8.30 6.40 5.80
CA GLY A 82 9.67 6.87 5.90
C GLY A 82 9.93 8.10 5.00
N HIS A 83 10.81 8.97 5.48
CA HIS A 83 11.12 10.27 4.86
C HIS A 83 11.47 10.17 3.37
N HIS A 84 12.37 9.26 2.98
CA HIS A 84 12.79 9.14 1.57
C HIS A 84 11.64 8.78 0.63
N GLN A 85 10.74 7.89 1.06
CA GLN A 85 9.59 7.51 0.27
C GLN A 85 8.55 8.63 0.22
N ASN A 86 8.39 9.41 1.29
CA ASN A 86 7.49 10.57 1.29
C ASN A 86 7.99 11.71 0.37
N VAL A 87 9.30 12.00 0.38
CA VAL A 87 9.91 12.96 -0.56
C VAL A 87 9.80 12.47 -2.01
N TRP A 88 9.96 11.16 -2.23
CA TRP A 88 9.73 10.56 -3.54
C TRP A 88 8.26 10.72 -3.97
N LEU A 89 7.30 10.45 -3.07
CA LEU A 89 5.88 10.60 -3.32
C LEU A 89 5.53 12.01 -3.78
N GLU A 90 6.01 13.03 -3.04
CA GLU A 90 5.78 14.44 -3.40
C GLU A 90 6.26 14.75 -4.82
N ARG A 91 7.48 14.34 -5.15
CA ARG A 91 8.06 14.55 -6.50
C ARG A 91 7.29 13.81 -7.57
N THR A 92 6.82 12.60 -7.27
CA THR A 92 6.05 11.77 -8.20
C THR A 92 4.68 12.38 -8.46
N LEU A 93 3.94 12.78 -7.43
CA LEU A 93 2.61 13.37 -7.58
C LEU A 93 2.65 14.72 -8.32
N LYS A 94 3.73 15.49 -8.18
CA LYS A 94 3.96 16.73 -8.95
C LYS A 94 4.12 16.48 -10.46
N LYS A 95 4.72 15.35 -10.87
CA LYS A 95 4.85 15.01 -12.31
C LYS A 95 3.52 14.72 -12.98
N HIS A 96 2.53 14.27 -12.20
CA HIS A 96 1.19 13.91 -12.66
C HIS A 96 0.18 15.01 -12.33
N GLU A 97 0.61 16.28 -12.41
CA GLU A 97 -0.30 17.42 -12.32
C GLU A 97 -1.36 17.33 -13.44
N GLY A 98 -2.61 17.68 -13.11
CA GLY A 98 -3.75 17.54 -14.03
C GLY A 98 -4.40 16.16 -14.10
N LYS A 99 -3.75 15.08 -13.63
CA LYS A 99 -4.36 13.75 -13.51
C LYS A 99 -5.15 13.57 -12.21
N LEU A 100 -6.16 12.70 -12.24
CA LEU A 100 -6.78 12.14 -11.03
C LEU A 100 -5.74 11.29 -10.27
N LYS A 101 -5.44 11.69 -9.05
CA LYS A 101 -4.39 11.06 -8.23
C LYS A 101 -5.00 10.17 -7.15
N ILE A 102 -4.66 8.89 -7.20
CA ILE A 102 -5.01 7.90 -6.18
C ILE A 102 -3.72 7.45 -5.50
N VAL A 103 -3.70 7.41 -4.18
CA VAL A 103 -2.63 6.78 -3.41
C VAL A 103 -3.17 5.53 -2.74
N ALA A 104 -2.41 4.43 -2.76
CA ALA A 104 -2.78 3.22 -2.05
C ALA A 104 -1.65 2.78 -1.11
N MET A 105 -2.01 2.38 0.09
CA MET A 105 -1.11 1.86 1.12
C MET A 105 -1.88 0.91 2.05
N HIS A 106 -1.20 0.21 2.95
CA HIS A 106 -1.87 -0.70 3.88
C HIS A 106 -2.35 0.01 5.15
N HIS A 107 -1.44 0.66 5.89
CA HIS A 107 -1.79 1.32 7.15
C HIS A 107 -2.58 2.61 6.92
N HIS A 108 -3.43 2.97 7.87
CA HIS A 108 -4.25 4.17 7.79
C HIS A 108 -3.46 5.44 8.08
N LEU A 109 -3.86 6.54 7.46
CA LEU A 109 -3.33 7.88 7.74
C LEU A 109 -4.10 8.64 8.82
N ILE A 110 -5.36 8.25 9.03
CA ILE A 110 -6.25 8.85 10.04
C ILE A 110 -6.85 7.76 10.91
N GLY A 111 -7.29 8.11 12.11
CA GLY A 111 -8.04 7.19 12.95
C GLY A 111 -9.35 6.78 12.28
N ILE A 112 -9.66 5.48 12.32
CA ILE A 112 -10.91 4.94 11.77
C ILE A 112 -11.92 4.75 12.91
N PRO A 113 -13.11 5.34 12.82
CA PRO A 113 -14.17 5.16 13.83
C PRO A 113 -14.49 3.69 14.08
N ASP A 114 -14.91 3.36 15.30
CA ASP A 114 -15.39 2.03 15.70
C ASP A 114 -14.39 0.86 15.53
N THR A 115 -13.09 1.15 15.43
CA THR A 115 -12.03 0.13 15.26
C THR A 115 -11.16 -0.11 16.52
N GLY A 116 -11.74 0.17 17.68
CA GLY A 116 -11.12 0.03 18.99
C GLY A 116 -10.25 1.23 19.40
N SER A 117 -9.54 1.09 20.52
CA SER A 117 -8.68 2.14 21.10
C SER A 117 -7.27 2.20 20.50
N ASP A 118 -6.89 1.19 19.70
CA ASP A 118 -5.55 1.06 19.17
C ASP A 118 -5.27 2.08 18.06
N ARG A 119 -4.30 2.96 18.31
CA ARG A 119 -3.78 3.93 17.35
C ARG A 119 -2.76 3.28 16.42
N LEU A 120 -3.27 2.53 15.45
CA LEU A 120 -2.46 1.84 14.42
C LEU A 120 -2.43 2.62 13.09
N THR A 121 -2.49 3.94 13.16
CA THR A 121 -2.12 4.76 12.00
C THR A 121 -0.63 4.61 11.73
N ALA A 122 -0.19 4.88 10.50
CA ALA A 122 1.24 4.96 10.22
C ALA A 122 1.92 5.95 11.17
N ILE A 123 3.11 5.61 11.66
CA ILE A 123 3.87 6.40 12.65
C ILE A 123 4.12 7.82 12.14
N ASP A 124 4.43 7.94 10.86
CA ASP A 124 4.69 9.19 10.15
C ASP A 124 3.49 9.68 9.33
N ALA A 125 2.26 9.29 9.71
CA ALA A 125 1.04 9.64 8.98
C ALA A 125 0.86 11.15 8.75
N GLY A 126 1.30 12.00 9.68
CA GLY A 126 1.23 13.45 9.53
C GLY A 126 2.04 13.98 8.34
N ASP A 127 3.25 13.45 8.13
CA ASP A 127 4.11 13.85 7.02
C ASP A 127 3.51 13.40 5.69
N VAL A 128 2.95 12.19 5.66
CA VAL A 128 2.30 11.66 4.46
C VAL A 128 1.03 12.43 4.16
N LEU A 129 0.17 12.69 5.16
CA LEU A 129 -1.04 13.50 5.01
C LEU A 129 -0.76 14.88 4.43
N ARG A 130 0.30 15.54 4.91
CA ARG A 130 0.73 16.82 4.34
C ARG A 130 1.02 16.69 2.85
N THR A 131 1.81 15.69 2.45
CA THR A 131 2.11 15.45 1.03
C THR A 131 0.87 15.13 0.20
N ILE A 132 -0.07 14.34 0.74
CA ILE A 132 -1.35 14.01 0.10
C ILE A 132 -2.17 15.28 -0.17
N LEU A 133 -2.30 16.15 0.84
CA LEU A 133 -3.05 17.41 0.75
C LEU A 133 -2.37 18.41 -0.21
N ASP A 134 -1.08 18.66 -0.03
CA ASP A 134 -0.30 19.61 -0.85
C ASP A 134 -0.25 19.18 -2.33
N SER A 135 -0.40 17.89 -2.61
CA SER A 135 -0.38 17.33 -3.96
C SER A 135 -1.76 17.14 -4.60
N ASN A 136 -2.85 17.59 -3.96
CA ASN A 136 -4.22 17.43 -4.45
C ASN A 136 -4.57 15.96 -4.80
N VAL A 137 -4.19 15.01 -3.93
CA VAL A 137 -4.60 13.61 -4.09
C VAL A 137 -6.11 13.49 -3.86
N SER A 138 -6.79 12.81 -4.77
CA SER A 138 -8.26 12.73 -4.77
C SER A 138 -8.78 11.58 -3.92
N LEU A 139 -8.01 10.50 -3.77
CA LEU A 139 -8.40 9.31 -3.01
C LEU A 139 -7.18 8.62 -2.39
N VAL A 140 -7.29 8.22 -1.12
CA VAL A 140 -6.33 7.35 -0.45
C VAL A 140 -7.02 6.02 -0.12
N LEU A 141 -6.45 4.91 -0.58
CA LEU A 141 -6.93 3.56 -0.31
C LEU A 141 -6.05 2.91 0.76
N CYS A 142 -6.68 2.48 1.86
CA CYS A 142 -6.02 1.81 2.98
C CYS A 142 -6.61 0.40 3.21
N GLY A 143 -5.89 -0.42 3.99
CA GLY A 143 -6.31 -1.75 4.46
C GLY A 143 -6.31 -1.82 6.00
N HIS A 144 -5.71 -2.87 6.57
CA HIS A 144 -5.35 -3.02 7.99
C HIS A 144 -6.49 -3.13 9.03
N LYS A 145 -7.47 -2.22 9.02
CA LYS A 145 -8.65 -2.30 9.91
C LYS A 145 -9.80 -2.99 9.18
N HIS A 146 -10.33 -4.05 9.78
CA HIS A 146 -11.38 -4.93 9.23
C HIS A 146 -12.70 -4.76 9.98
#